data_AF-A7SW60-F1
#
_entry.id   AF-A7SW60-F1
#
_cell.length_a   1.000
_cell.length_b   1.000
_cell.length_c   1.000
_cell.angle_alpha   90.00
_cell.angle_beta   90.00
_cell.angle_gamma   90.00
#
_symmetry.space_group_name_H-M   'P 1'
#
loop_
_entity.id
_entity.type
_entity.pdbx_description
1 polymer ?
#
loop_
_entity_poly.entity_id
_entity_poly.type
_entity_poly.pdbx_seq_one_letter_code
_entity_poly.pdbx_strand_id
1 'polypeptide(L)'
;MRVSCCTTNNACQFLLFSAILFLKQWEHSKFIMTREASLVLASSLCVSFSYFKTEECLGFALFHVILFVTSFIPDFHLLTGLQSFCFRSSSEPGLELGSVLVPMVLKSMISKERLGNSSAQSDFKSEITAYLLSSQVMSMATVSVLLLLDKSRRIFSWTLLCVLSVAIAITINQHGETYYDGYHGDNDDDDANGDITLPVVCLLLYLCTLAFMLWIFPKTFTLGEAMIIAQTFVLFSVDSWFTLRGKLHYIMPSVGYLTSVTRSVFTVWLQILVFGSALTGYFLLPVFYYLTTISDQFELWVGVIAFYVVILLVFMAILLPWSMLMLGGQNPIGWMMQFVIYSKTRKYLTLYWLVVVMLSICVVIWRNSSIDKLQPRTVVRKYFHLLSIAIFLPGVIWEPSLTHIASGAAFAAFVFLETVKARKESLHVSLDRQCIILYTPYKITITSKNEMNQLDRQYIILFAPCKIMITTKEMGRVDGSGPYGR
;
A
#
# COMPACT_ATOMS: atom_id res chain seq x y z
N MET A 1 -8.21 -14.13 -41.54
CA MET A 1 -8.39 -12.85 -40.82
C MET A 1 -9.53 -13.00 -39.81
N ARG A 2 -9.22 -13.48 -38.60
CA ARG A 2 -10.05 -13.36 -37.40
C ARG A 2 -9.17 -12.59 -36.41
N VAL A 3 -9.41 -11.30 -36.28
CA VAL A 3 -8.74 -10.46 -35.29
C VAL A 3 -9.42 -10.74 -33.95
N SER A 4 -8.63 -11.24 -32.99
CA SER A 4 -9.03 -11.52 -31.62
C SER A 4 -9.73 -10.32 -30.98
N CYS A 5 -11.02 -10.48 -30.71
CA CYS A 5 -11.87 -9.53 -30.00
C CYS A 5 -11.70 -9.58 -28.47
N CYS A 6 -10.67 -10.27 -27.95
CA CYS A 6 -10.47 -10.47 -26.51
C CYS A 6 -9.56 -9.44 -25.82
N THR A 7 -8.79 -8.62 -26.56
CA THR A 7 -7.88 -7.62 -25.98
C THR A 7 -8.54 -6.27 -25.71
N THR A 8 -9.74 -6.02 -26.26
CA THR A 8 -10.46 -4.74 -26.12
C THR A 8 -11.08 -4.52 -24.75
N ASN A 9 -11.40 -5.57 -23.99
CA ASN A 9 -12.05 -5.40 -22.67
C ASN A 9 -11.11 -4.86 -21.57
N ASN A 10 -9.84 -5.26 -21.57
CA ASN A 10 -8.86 -4.76 -20.58
C ASN A 10 -8.53 -3.27 -20.84
N ALA A 11 -8.44 -2.87 -22.11
CA ALA A 11 -8.22 -1.48 -22.49
C ALA A 11 -9.46 -0.63 -22.16
N CYS A 12 -10.68 -1.12 -22.44
CA CYS A 12 -11.90 -0.40 -22.08
C CYS A 12 -12.07 -0.23 -20.57
N GLN A 13 -11.77 -1.24 -19.74
CA GLN A 13 -11.87 -1.10 -18.28
C GLN A 13 -10.80 -0.17 -17.71
N PHE A 14 -9.56 -0.23 -18.20
CA PHE A 14 -8.49 0.68 -17.79
C PHE A 14 -8.72 2.12 -18.30
N LEU A 15 -9.32 2.28 -19.48
CA LEU A 15 -9.73 3.58 -20.03
C LEU A 15 -10.99 4.13 -19.35
N LEU A 16 -11.94 3.29 -18.93
CA LEU A 16 -13.07 3.72 -18.11
C LEU A 16 -12.58 4.17 -16.73
N PHE A 17 -11.67 3.41 -16.12
CA PHE A 17 -11.11 3.73 -14.81
C PHE A 17 -10.18 4.95 -14.86
N SER A 18 -9.39 5.08 -15.93
CA SER A 18 -8.61 6.29 -16.20
C SER A 18 -9.51 7.47 -16.53
N ALA A 19 -10.62 7.30 -17.25
CA ALA A 19 -11.60 8.35 -17.51
C ALA A 19 -12.34 8.78 -16.23
N ILE A 20 -12.62 7.86 -15.30
CA ILE A 20 -13.19 8.16 -13.97
C ILE A 20 -12.18 8.93 -13.12
N LEU A 21 -10.89 8.55 -13.14
CA LEU A 21 -9.81 9.31 -12.51
C LEU A 21 -9.52 10.66 -13.21
N PHE A 22 -9.79 10.77 -14.51
CA PHE A 22 -9.62 11.99 -15.29
C PHE A 22 -10.78 12.98 -15.06
N LEU A 23 -11.99 12.48 -14.84
CA LEU A 23 -13.16 13.27 -14.43
C LEU A 23 -13.03 13.84 -13.01
N LYS A 24 -12.16 13.25 -12.17
CA LYS A 24 -11.82 13.74 -10.82
C LYS A 24 -11.14 15.12 -10.81
N GLN A 25 -10.67 15.62 -11.97
CA GLN A 25 -9.88 16.85 -12.04
C GLN A 25 -10.66 18.11 -12.47
N TRP A 26 -11.99 18.03 -12.60
CA TRP A 26 -12.80 19.20 -12.95
C TRP A 26 -14.05 19.34 -12.07
N GLU A 27 -14.19 20.54 -11.51
CA GLU A 27 -15.41 21.19 -11.01
C GLU A 27 -15.75 21.20 -9.51
N HIS A 28 -16.42 22.30 -9.16
CA HIS A 28 -16.57 22.91 -7.84
C HIS A 28 -17.91 22.56 -7.18
N SER A 29 -17.87 22.54 -5.84
CA SER A 29 -18.93 22.87 -4.88
C SER A 29 -19.81 21.73 -4.32
N LYS A 30 -19.99 21.86 -3.00
CA LYS A 30 -20.67 21.09 -1.92
C LYS A 30 -21.91 20.23 -2.22
N PHE A 31 -22.45 20.17 -3.44
CA PHE A 31 -23.54 19.26 -3.84
C PHE A 31 -23.04 17.93 -4.47
N ILE A 32 -21.72 17.76 -4.58
CA ILE A 32 -21.02 16.60 -5.17
C ILE A 32 -21.04 15.35 -4.26
N MET A 33 -21.18 15.56 -2.94
CA MET A 33 -21.03 14.53 -1.88
C MET A 33 -21.84 13.25 -2.10
N THR A 34 -23.06 13.35 -2.63
CA THR A 34 -23.94 12.20 -2.86
C THR A 34 -23.75 11.56 -4.23
N ARG A 35 -23.09 12.24 -5.18
CA ARG A 35 -22.95 11.76 -6.57
C ARG A 35 -21.83 10.74 -6.75
N GLU A 36 -20.67 10.92 -6.13
CA GLU A 36 -19.56 9.96 -6.26
C GLU A 36 -19.87 8.64 -5.56
N ALA A 37 -20.34 8.74 -4.31
CA ALA A 37 -20.83 7.61 -3.51
C ALA A 37 -21.94 6.83 -4.24
N SER A 38 -22.98 7.53 -4.70
CA SER A 38 -24.08 6.88 -5.45
C SER A 38 -23.63 6.27 -6.78
N LEU A 39 -22.66 6.87 -7.48
CA LEU A 39 -22.16 6.34 -8.74
C LEU A 39 -21.27 5.10 -8.53
N VAL A 40 -20.42 5.11 -7.51
CA VAL A 40 -19.61 3.95 -7.11
C VAL A 40 -20.52 2.82 -6.63
N LEU A 41 -21.53 3.14 -5.81
CA LEU A 41 -22.55 2.20 -5.37
C LEU A 41 -23.33 1.60 -6.55
N ALA A 42 -23.89 2.45 -7.42
CA ALA A 42 -24.68 2.01 -8.56
C ALA A 42 -23.86 1.14 -9.53
N SER A 43 -22.60 1.51 -9.79
CA SER A 43 -21.71 0.71 -10.63
C SER A 43 -21.34 -0.63 -9.98
N SER A 44 -21.07 -0.66 -8.67
CA SER A 44 -20.78 -1.88 -7.92
C SER A 44 -21.97 -2.84 -7.90
N LEU A 45 -23.18 -2.33 -7.62
CA LEU A 45 -24.41 -3.12 -7.64
C LEU A 45 -24.75 -3.59 -9.05
N CYS A 46 -24.60 -2.72 -10.06
CA CYS A 46 -24.82 -3.09 -11.46
C CYS A 46 -23.91 -4.25 -11.89
N VAL A 47 -22.60 -4.18 -11.62
CA VAL A 47 -21.66 -5.27 -11.94
C VAL A 47 -22.01 -6.54 -11.15
N SER A 48 -22.33 -6.39 -9.87
CA SER A 48 -22.68 -7.52 -9.00
C SER A 48 -23.91 -8.26 -9.52
N PHE A 49 -25.03 -7.58 -9.78
CA PHE A 49 -26.26 -8.23 -10.24
C PHE A 49 -26.25 -8.62 -11.72
N SER A 50 -25.34 -8.08 -12.54
CA SER A 50 -25.26 -8.44 -13.96
C SER A 50 -24.53 -9.76 -14.21
N TYR A 51 -23.57 -10.13 -13.36
CA TYR A 51 -22.67 -11.27 -13.59
C TYR A 51 -22.71 -12.36 -12.51
N PHE A 52 -23.34 -12.07 -11.38
CA PHE A 52 -23.43 -12.98 -10.25
C PHE A 52 -24.89 -13.20 -9.87
N LYS A 53 -25.18 -14.35 -9.28
CA LYS A 53 -26.53 -14.62 -8.79
C LYS A 53 -26.85 -13.66 -7.64
N THR A 54 -28.14 -13.32 -7.48
CA THR A 54 -28.63 -12.47 -6.39
C THR A 54 -28.17 -12.97 -5.03
N GLU A 55 -28.14 -14.29 -4.86
CA GLU A 55 -27.64 -14.96 -3.67
C GLU A 55 -26.18 -14.57 -3.41
N GLU A 56 -25.26 -14.80 -4.37
CA GLU A 56 -23.81 -14.50 -4.24
C GLU A 56 -23.46 -13.04 -3.91
N CYS A 57 -24.41 -12.10 -4.10
CA CYS A 57 -24.17 -10.67 -3.90
C CYS A 57 -24.94 -10.06 -2.73
N LEU A 58 -25.84 -10.79 -2.09
CA LEU A 58 -26.79 -10.24 -1.11
C LEU A 58 -26.09 -9.58 0.07
N GLY A 59 -25.15 -10.28 0.73
CA GLY A 59 -24.47 -9.76 1.92
C GLY A 59 -23.66 -8.50 1.64
N PHE A 60 -22.89 -8.48 0.56
CA PHE A 60 -22.11 -7.32 0.15
C PHE A 60 -22.98 -6.15 -0.36
N ALA A 61 -24.10 -6.44 -1.02
CA ALA A 61 -25.07 -5.41 -1.40
C ALA A 61 -25.73 -4.76 -0.18
N LEU A 62 -26.12 -5.55 0.82
CA LEU A 62 -26.67 -5.04 2.09
C LEU A 62 -25.67 -4.13 2.80
N PHE A 63 -24.39 -4.52 2.87
CA PHE A 63 -23.31 -3.69 3.41
C PHE A 63 -23.24 -2.31 2.74
N HIS A 64 -23.37 -2.28 1.42
CA HIS A 64 -23.33 -1.03 0.68
C HIS A 64 -24.57 -0.16 0.86
N VAL A 65 -25.75 -0.76 1.00
CA VAL A 65 -26.96 -0.03 1.39
C VAL A 65 -26.80 0.59 2.78
N ILE A 66 -26.17 -0.11 3.72
CA ILE A 66 -25.86 0.45 5.06
C ILE A 66 -24.96 1.67 4.94
N LEU A 67 -23.87 1.58 4.18
CA LEU A 67 -22.96 2.70 3.95
C LEU A 67 -23.69 3.90 3.33
N PHE A 68 -24.50 3.64 2.30
CA PHE A 68 -25.31 4.66 1.65
C PHE A 68 -26.26 5.33 2.66
N VAL A 69 -27.01 4.56 3.45
CA VAL A 69 -27.91 5.11 4.48
C VAL A 69 -27.16 5.93 5.51
N THR A 70 -25.97 5.49 5.96
CA THR A 70 -25.16 6.27 6.91
C THR A 70 -24.70 7.62 6.35
N SER A 71 -24.52 7.72 5.02
CA SER A 71 -24.09 8.96 4.38
C SER A 71 -25.15 10.08 4.38
N PHE A 72 -26.44 9.73 4.51
CA PHE A 72 -27.55 10.70 4.52
C PHE A 72 -27.85 11.29 5.91
N ILE A 73 -27.16 10.82 6.96
CA ILE A 73 -27.46 11.25 8.33
C ILE A 73 -26.52 12.41 8.71
N PRO A 74 -27.02 13.65 8.78
CA PRO A 74 -26.20 14.86 8.86
C PRO A 74 -25.32 15.00 10.13
N ASP A 75 -25.59 14.22 11.18
CA ASP A 75 -24.81 14.22 12.44
C ASP A 75 -24.02 12.91 12.68
N PHE A 76 -24.03 11.98 11.73
CA PHE A 76 -23.40 10.68 11.89
C PHE A 76 -22.01 10.68 11.26
N HIS A 77 -21.02 11.14 12.02
CA HIS A 77 -19.63 11.15 11.56
C HIS A 77 -18.91 9.88 12.00
N LEU A 78 -18.89 8.87 11.12
CA LEU A 78 -18.27 7.57 11.39
C LEU A 78 -16.77 7.64 11.79
N LEU A 79 -16.09 8.76 11.52
CA LEU A 79 -14.69 9.01 11.90
C LEU A 79 -14.50 9.59 13.31
N THR A 80 -15.55 9.98 14.06
CA THR A 80 -15.41 10.48 15.44
C THR A 80 -14.72 9.48 16.36
N GLY A 81 -14.91 8.17 16.12
CA GLY A 81 -14.22 7.12 16.83
C GLY A 81 -12.70 7.05 16.60
N LEU A 82 -12.20 7.64 15.51
CA LEU A 82 -10.78 7.64 15.12
C LEU A 82 -10.09 8.99 15.32
N GLN A 83 -10.60 9.83 16.24
CA GLN A 83 -10.02 11.16 16.54
C GLN A 83 -8.54 11.12 16.95
N SER A 84 -8.03 9.98 17.44
CA SER A 84 -6.61 9.80 17.75
C SER A 84 -5.71 9.75 16.50
N PHE A 85 -6.26 9.41 15.34
CA PHE A 85 -5.52 9.35 14.08
C PHE A 85 -5.65 10.66 13.32
N CYS A 86 -4.51 11.19 12.89
CA CYS A 86 -4.48 12.37 12.04
C CYS A 86 -4.70 11.96 10.58
N PHE A 87 -5.90 12.18 10.05
CA PHE A 87 -6.17 12.00 8.62
C PHE A 87 -5.81 13.25 7.80
N ARG A 88 -5.70 13.07 6.49
CA ARG A 88 -5.50 14.18 5.55
C ARG A 88 -6.69 15.15 5.62
N SER A 89 -6.42 16.43 5.92
CA SER A 89 -7.43 17.45 6.23
C SER A 89 -8.21 18.04 5.04
N SER A 90 -7.87 17.67 3.80
CA SER A 90 -8.37 18.32 2.57
C SER A 90 -9.18 17.39 1.67
N SER A 91 -9.50 16.18 2.11
CA SER A 91 -10.14 15.15 1.30
C SER A 91 -11.12 14.33 2.11
N GLU A 92 -12.20 13.90 1.47
CA GLU A 92 -13.20 13.02 2.05
C GLU A 92 -12.59 11.71 2.56
N PRO A 93 -13.21 11.03 3.55
CA PRO A 93 -12.69 9.79 4.09
C PRO A 93 -12.60 8.67 3.05
N GLY A 94 -13.36 8.72 1.95
CA GLY A 94 -13.26 7.78 0.84
C GLY A 94 -13.68 6.35 1.17
N LEU A 95 -14.48 6.15 2.23
CA LEU A 95 -14.80 4.84 2.78
C LEU A 95 -15.52 3.89 1.79
N GLU A 96 -16.46 4.41 1.00
CA GLU A 96 -17.16 3.61 -0.01
C GLU A 96 -16.21 3.16 -1.12
N LEU A 97 -15.42 4.09 -1.68
CA LEU A 97 -14.41 3.75 -2.68
C LEU A 97 -13.40 2.73 -2.13
N GLY A 98 -12.97 2.92 -0.87
CA GLY A 98 -12.02 2.05 -0.20
C GLY A 98 -12.53 0.64 0.07
N SER A 99 -13.85 0.48 0.25
CA SER A 99 -14.50 -0.81 0.49
C SER A 99 -14.92 -1.53 -0.80
N VAL A 100 -15.11 -0.80 -1.92
CA VAL A 100 -15.54 -1.39 -3.21
C VAL A 100 -14.36 -1.81 -4.07
N LEU A 101 -13.28 -1.04 -4.11
CA LEU A 101 -12.32 -1.11 -5.21
C LEU A 101 -11.68 -2.50 -5.39
N VAL A 102 -11.12 -3.07 -4.31
CA VAL A 102 -10.44 -4.37 -4.37
C VAL A 102 -11.43 -5.51 -4.62
N PRO A 103 -12.57 -5.62 -3.90
CA PRO A 103 -13.60 -6.60 -4.23
C PRO A 103 -14.11 -6.49 -5.67
N MET A 104 -14.26 -5.29 -6.21
CA MET A 104 -14.73 -5.07 -7.58
C MET A 104 -13.73 -5.59 -8.61
N VAL A 105 -12.42 -5.36 -8.40
CA VAL A 105 -11.37 -5.91 -9.25
C VAL A 105 -11.41 -7.45 -9.22
N LEU A 106 -11.53 -8.06 -8.04
CA LEU A 106 -11.62 -9.52 -7.92
C LEU A 106 -12.89 -10.09 -8.56
N LYS A 107 -14.05 -9.45 -8.37
CA LYS A 107 -15.29 -9.82 -9.08
C LYS A 107 -15.14 -9.73 -10.59
N SER A 108 -14.43 -8.72 -11.11
CA SER A 108 -14.20 -8.58 -12.55
C SER A 108 -13.35 -9.73 -13.11
N MET A 109 -12.37 -10.23 -12.33
CA MET A 109 -11.56 -11.39 -12.70
C MET A 109 -12.40 -12.66 -12.76
N ILE A 110 -13.23 -12.90 -11.73
CA ILE A 110 -14.16 -14.05 -11.71
C ILE A 110 -15.17 -13.96 -12.86
N SER A 111 -15.72 -12.78 -13.15
CA SER A 111 -16.66 -12.58 -14.26
C SER A 111 -16.01 -12.92 -15.61
N LYS A 112 -14.78 -12.46 -15.84
CA LYS A 112 -14.02 -12.79 -17.04
C LYS A 112 -13.76 -14.29 -17.16
N GLU A 113 -13.48 -14.93 -16.04
CA GLU A 113 -13.24 -16.36 -15.95
C GLU A 113 -14.50 -17.17 -16.25
N ARG A 114 -15.66 -16.81 -15.66
CA ARG A 114 -16.96 -17.46 -15.94
C ARG A 114 -17.36 -17.46 -17.42
N LEU A 115 -16.80 -16.56 -18.23
CA LEU A 115 -17.03 -16.49 -19.68
C LEU A 115 -16.11 -17.42 -20.51
N GLY A 116 -15.00 -17.90 -19.94
CA GLY A 116 -14.14 -18.90 -20.55
C GLY A 116 -14.52 -20.30 -20.07
N ASN A 117 -14.81 -21.23 -20.98
CA ASN A 117 -15.20 -22.61 -20.64
C ASN A 117 -13.97 -23.54 -20.62
N SER A 118 -13.25 -23.69 -19.51
CA SER A 118 -12.17 -24.68 -19.40
C SER A 118 -12.11 -25.36 -18.03
N SER A 119 -11.69 -26.62 -17.97
CA SER A 119 -11.68 -27.45 -16.76
C SER A 119 -10.52 -27.16 -15.80
N ALA A 120 -9.38 -26.65 -16.30
CA ALA A 120 -8.24 -26.20 -15.46
C ALA A 120 -8.52 -24.89 -14.67
N GLN A 121 -9.78 -24.51 -14.58
CA GLN A 121 -10.30 -23.22 -14.12
C GLN A 121 -11.01 -23.37 -12.76
N SER A 122 -11.30 -24.59 -12.31
CA SER A 122 -11.94 -24.83 -11.00
C SER A 122 -11.10 -24.33 -9.83
N ASP A 123 -9.80 -24.64 -9.83
CA ASP A 123 -8.90 -24.33 -8.72
C ASP A 123 -8.52 -22.83 -8.71
N PHE A 124 -8.39 -22.22 -9.87
CA PHE A 124 -8.18 -20.77 -10.00
C PHE A 124 -9.41 -20.00 -9.51
N LYS A 125 -10.60 -20.46 -9.87
CA LYS A 125 -11.87 -19.88 -9.42
C LYS A 125 -12.04 -20.00 -7.92
N SER A 126 -11.70 -21.12 -7.28
CA SER A 126 -11.85 -21.30 -5.83
C SER A 126 -10.92 -20.36 -5.03
N GLU A 127 -9.65 -20.24 -5.43
CA GLU A 127 -8.69 -19.35 -4.75
C GLU A 127 -9.06 -17.87 -4.90
N ILE A 128 -9.46 -17.42 -6.11
CA ILE A 128 -9.90 -16.03 -6.32
C ILE A 128 -11.18 -15.74 -5.53
N THR A 129 -12.09 -16.72 -5.43
CA THR A 129 -13.30 -16.59 -4.63
C THR A 129 -12.98 -16.43 -3.13
N ALA A 130 -11.96 -17.12 -2.62
CA ALA A 130 -11.48 -16.94 -1.25
C ALA A 130 -10.83 -15.56 -1.03
N TYR A 131 -10.08 -15.04 -2.01
CA TYR A 131 -9.57 -13.66 -1.95
C TYR A 131 -10.69 -12.61 -2.02
N LEU A 132 -11.74 -12.86 -2.81
CA LEU A 132 -12.91 -12.00 -2.86
C LEU A 132 -13.59 -11.94 -1.49
N LEU A 133 -13.88 -13.10 -0.88
CA LEU A 133 -14.44 -13.18 0.47
C LEU A 133 -13.56 -12.42 1.47
N SER A 134 -12.25 -12.66 1.44
CA SER A 134 -11.28 -11.99 2.31
C SER A 134 -11.37 -10.47 2.18
N SER A 135 -11.37 -9.93 0.96
CA SER A 135 -11.46 -8.49 0.70
C SER A 135 -12.78 -7.85 1.14
N GLN A 136 -13.90 -8.57 1.00
CA GLN A 136 -15.22 -8.12 1.45
C GLN A 136 -15.28 -8.09 2.97
N VAL A 137 -14.81 -9.14 3.65
CA VAL A 137 -14.76 -9.22 5.12
C VAL A 137 -13.84 -8.16 5.70
N MET A 138 -12.66 -7.90 5.12
CA MET A 138 -11.79 -6.77 5.52
C MET A 138 -12.52 -5.43 5.46
N SER A 139 -13.26 -5.20 4.38
CA SER A 139 -14.01 -3.96 4.17
C SER A 139 -15.14 -3.81 5.20
N MET A 140 -15.96 -4.85 5.39
CA MET A 140 -17.03 -4.85 6.39
C MET A 140 -16.47 -4.69 7.81
N ALA A 141 -15.35 -5.34 8.13
CA ALA A 141 -14.70 -5.26 9.44
C ALA A 141 -14.25 -3.83 9.78
N THR A 142 -13.76 -3.05 8.82
CA THR A 142 -13.44 -1.63 9.11
C THR A 142 -14.66 -0.85 9.55
N VAL A 143 -15.79 -1.02 8.87
CA VAL A 143 -17.03 -0.34 9.22
C VAL A 143 -17.55 -0.81 10.56
N SER A 144 -17.46 -2.11 10.87
CA SER A 144 -17.76 -2.65 12.20
C SER A 144 -16.92 -1.98 13.29
N VAL A 145 -15.61 -1.83 13.09
CA VAL A 145 -14.72 -1.16 14.05
C VAL A 145 -15.12 0.31 14.21
N LEU A 146 -15.45 1.02 13.13
CA LEU A 146 -15.88 2.41 13.22
C LEU A 146 -17.20 2.56 13.98
N LEU A 147 -18.18 1.69 13.71
CA LEU A 147 -19.47 1.67 14.42
C LEU A 147 -19.30 1.36 15.91
N LEU A 148 -18.37 0.47 16.26
CA LEU A 148 -18.03 0.15 17.65
C LEU A 148 -17.37 1.33 18.38
N LEU A 149 -16.55 2.11 17.69
CA LEU A 149 -15.84 3.25 18.25
C LEU A 149 -16.71 4.52 18.34
N ASP A 150 -17.84 4.59 17.62
CA ASP A 150 -18.73 5.74 17.69
C ASP A 150 -19.46 5.82 19.04
N LYS A 151 -19.23 6.93 19.75
CA LYS A 151 -19.86 7.23 21.03
C LYS A 151 -21.04 8.21 20.90
N SER A 152 -21.25 8.82 19.73
CA SER A 152 -22.26 9.87 19.53
C SER A 152 -23.68 9.32 19.56
N ARG A 153 -23.97 8.30 18.74
CA ARG A 153 -25.32 7.71 18.63
C ARG A 153 -25.30 6.21 18.89
N ARG A 154 -24.90 5.84 20.11
CA ARG A 154 -24.65 4.44 20.51
C ARG A 154 -25.74 3.46 20.10
N ILE A 155 -27.02 3.73 20.37
CA ILE A 155 -28.11 2.80 20.02
C ILE A 155 -28.18 2.57 18.50
N PHE A 156 -28.07 3.64 17.72
CA PHE A 156 -28.09 3.57 16.26
C PHE A 156 -26.88 2.80 15.73
N SER A 157 -25.68 3.08 16.23
CA SER A 157 -24.46 2.38 15.82
C SER A 157 -24.51 0.88 16.15
N TRP A 158 -25.11 0.50 17.28
CA TRP A 158 -25.32 -0.90 17.65
C TRP A 158 -26.36 -1.59 16.75
N THR A 159 -27.44 -0.91 16.37
CA THR A 159 -28.40 -1.48 15.40
C THR A 159 -27.75 -1.71 14.04
N LEU A 160 -26.95 -0.75 13.55
CA LEU A 160 -26.20 -0.92 12.30
C LEU A 160 -25.16 -2.03 12.39
N LEU A 161 -24.49 -2.18 13.54
CA LEU A 161 -23.55 -3.27 13.77
C LEU A 161 -24.24 -4.63 13.73
N CYS A 162 -25.45 -4.78 14.29
CA CYS A 162 -26.23 -6.00 14.17
C CYS A 162 -26.56 -6.31 12.70
N VAL A 163 -27.06 -5.32 11.94
CA VAL A 163 -27.36 -5.52 10.51
C VAL A 163 -26.09 -5.86 9.71
N LEU A 164 -24.97 -5.22 10.02
CA LEU A 164 -23.68 -5.50 9.40
C LEU A 164 -23.16 -6.90 9.75
N SER A 165 -23.36 -7.37 10.99
CA SER A 165 -23.00 -8.73 11.39
C SER A 165 -23.80 -9.79 10.62
N VAL A 166 -25.08 -9.53 10.36
CA VAL A 166 -25.93 -10.36 9.49
C VAL A 166 -25.40 -10.35 8.05
N ALA A 167 -25.01 -9.18 7.53
CA ALA A 167 -24.42 -9.08 6.19
C ALA A 167 -23.10 -9.85 6.07
N ILE A 168 -22.23 -9.82 7.09
CA ILE A 168 -21.01 -10.62 7.15
C ILE A 168 -21.33 -12.11 7.16
N ALA A 169 -22.27 -12.55 8.01
CA ALA A 169 -22.67 -13.95 8.11
C ALA A 169 -23.24 -14.49 6.78
N ILE A 170 -24.11 -13.72 6.12
CA ILE A 170 -24.64 -14.03 4.79
C ILE A 170 -23.48 -14.18 3.79
N THR A 171 -22.54 -13.24 3.79
CA THR A 171 -21.39 -13.26 2.87
C THR A 171 -20.51 -14.49 3.08
N ILE A 172 -20.22 -14.88 4.32
CA ILE A 172 -19.41 -16.06 4.65
C ILE A 172 -20.13 -17.35 4.24
N ASN A 173 -21.41 -17.49 4.62
CA ASN A 173 -22.18 -18.71 4.36
C ASN A 173 -22.34 -18.97 2.85
N GLN A 174 -22.55 -17.92 2.05
CA GLN A 174 -22.70 -18.04 0.59
C GLN A 174 -21.42 -18.49 -0.11
N HIS A 175 -20.26 -18.03 0.37
CA HIS A 175 -18.97 -18.46 -0.17
C HIS A 175 -18.62 -19.89 0.27
N GLY A 176 -19.11 -20.33 1.44
CA GLY A 176 -19.05 -21.73 1.87
C GLY A 176 -19.76 -22.67 0.89
N GLU A 177 -21.00 -22.38 0.52
CA GLU A 177 -21.78 -23.21 -0.42
C GLU A 177 -21.18 -23.26 -1.83
N THR A 178 -20.63 -22.15 -2.32
CA THR A 178 -19.97 -22.08 -3.64
C THR A 178 -18.68 -22.90 -3.70
N TYR A 179 -18.00 -23.08 -2.56
CA TYR A 179 -16.80 -23.90 -2.44
C TYR A 179 -17.12 -25.40 -2.51
N TYR A 180 -18.25 -25.83 -1.93
CA TYR A 180 -18.70 -27.24 -1.97
C TYR A 180 -19.07 -27.74 -3.37
N ASP A 181 -19.72 -26.90 -4.18
CA ASP A 181 -20.22 -27.31 -5.51
C ASP A 181 -19.09 -27.55 -6.54
N GLY A 182 -17.86 -27.10 -6.25
CA GLY A 182 -16.69 -27.25 -7.11
C GLY A 182 -15.88 -28.53 -6.88
N TYR A 183 -16.11 -29.25 -5.77
CA TYR A 183 -15.32 -30.41 -5.35
C TYR A 183 -16.19 -31.66 -5.28
N HIS A 184 -16.90 -31.99 -6.36
CA HIS A 184 -17.52 -33.31 -6.53
C HIS A 184 -16.46 -34.33 -6.99
N GLY A 185 -15.51 -34.60 -6.11
CA GLY A 185 -14.60 -35.74 -6.18
C GLY A 185 -15.02 -36.77 -5.13
N ASP A 186 -15.49 -37.92 -5.59
CA ASP A 186 -15.82 -39.08 -4.77
C ASP A 186 -14.61 -39.45 -3.87
N ASN A 187 -14.86 -39.56 -2.56
CA ASN A 187 -13.95 -40.03 -1.50
C ASN A 187 -12.94 -39.02 -0.92
N ASP A 188 -13.36 -38.28 0.13
CA ASP A 188 -12.65 -38.15 1.42
C ASP A 188 -13.43 -37.15 2.31
N ASP A 189 -14.18 -37.68 3.28
CA ASP A 189 -15.19 -36.98 4.09
C ASP A 189 -14.66 -36.15 5.27
N ASP A 190 -13.34 -35.95 5.42
CA ASP A 190 -12.79 -35.39 6.68
C ASP A 190 -12.24 -33.94 6.62
N ASP A 191 -12.14 -33.29 5.46
CA ASP A 191 -11.52 -31.93 5.36
C ASP A 191 -12.38 -30.89 4.63
N ALA A 192 -13.67 -31.19 4.44
CA ALA A 192 -14.61 -30.35 3.69
C ALA A 192 -15.20 -29.19 4.51
N ASN A 193 -14.62 -28.77 5.64
CA ASN A 193 -15.05 -27.51 6.27
C ASN A 193 -14.55 -26.35 5.41
N GLY A 194 -15.45 -25.62 4.74
CA GLY A 194 -15.09 -24.47 3.92
C GLY A 194 -14.05 -23.59 4.63
N ASP A 195 -12.83 -23.54 4.08
CA ASP A 195 -11.67 -23.09 4.83
C ASP A 195 -11.72 -21.57 5.12
N ILE A 196 -12.36 -21.22 6.24
CA ILE A 196 -12.43 -19.85 6.75
C ILE A 196 -11.07 -19.34 7.26
N THR A 197 -10.05 -20.21 7.33
CA THR A 197 -8.72 -19.86 7.84
C THR A 197 -8.10 -18.76 7.01
N LEU A 198 -8.19 -18.84 5.68
CA LEU A 198 -7.60 -17.84 4.79
C LEU A 198 -8.23 -16.44 4.98
N PRO A 199 -9.56 -16.26 4.92
CA PRO A 199 -10.20 -14.99 5.25
C PRO A 199 -9.84 -14.44 6.64
N VAL A 200 -9.75 -15.31 7.66
CA VAL A 200 -9.40 -14.91 9.03
C VAL A 200 -7.96 -14.41 9.11
N VAL A 201 -7.00 -15.15 8.54
CA VAL A 201 -5.58 -14.74 8.49
C VAL A 201 -5.45 -13.43 7.74
N CYS A 202 -6.11 -13.31 6.60
CA CYS A 202 -6.14 -12.09 5.79
C CYS A 202 -6.71 -10.90 6.59
N LEU A 203 -7.81 -11.08 7.31
CA LEU A 203 -8.42 -10.05 8.15
C LEU A 203 -7.46 -9.57 9.26
N LEU A 204 -6.79 -10.48 9.95
CA LEU A 204 -5.84 -10.14 11.01
C LEU A 204 -4.64 -9.35 10.46
N LEU A 205 -4.02 -9.83 9.38
CA LEU A 205 -2.92 -9.14 8.71
C LEU A 205 -3.35 -7.75 8.22
N TYR A 206 -4.58 -7.64 7.72
CA TYR A 206 -5.15 -6.38 7.27
C TYR A 206 -5.32 -5.37 8.40
N LEU A 207 -5.92 -5.77 9.52
CA LEU A 207 -6.10 -4.87 10.68
C LEU A 207 -4.75 -4.39 11.22
N CYS A 208 -3.76 -5.27 11.30
CA CYS A 208 -2.39 -4.90 11.68
C CYS A 208 -1.76 -3.92 10.69
N THR A 209 -1.87 -4.19 9.39
CA THR A 209 -1.29 -3.34 8.33
C THR A 209 -1.97 -1.97 8.29
N LEU A 210 -3.30 -1.93 8.39
CA LEU A 210 -4.07 -0.69 8.41
C LEU A 210 -3.69 0.17 9.62
N ALA A 211 -3.65 -0.43 10.82
CA ALA A 211 -3.23 0.26 12.03
C ALA A 211 -1.79 0.79 11.92
N PHE A 212 -0.87 -0.01 11.39
CA PHE A 212 0.52 0.37 11.14
C PHE A 212 0.61 1.57 10.19
N MET A 213 -0.13 1.56 9.07
CA MET A 213 -0.13 2.66 8.10
C MET A 213 -0.69 3.95 8.69
N LEU A 214 -1.80 3.87 9.42
CA LEU A 214 -2.41 5.05 10.06
C LEU A 214 -1.53 5.63 11.18
N TRP A 215 -0.73 4.80 11.84
CA TRP A 215 0.17 5.24 12.90
C TRP A 215 1.46 5.87 12.37
N ILE A 216 2.09 5.27 11.36
CA ILE A 216 3.41 5.71 10.86
C ILE A 216 3.32 6.88 9.88
N PHE A 217 2.24 6.96 9.10
CA PHE A 217 2.08 7.99 8.07
C PHE A 217 0.92 8.95 8.40
N PRO A 218 0.98 9.69 9.53
CA PRO A 218 -0.08 10.62 9.89
C PRO A 218 -0.26 11.67 8.79
N LYS A 219 -1.51 12.06 8.55
CA LYS A 219 -1.95 13.08 7.57
C LYS A 219 -1.68 12.73 6.10
N THR A 220 -1.16 11.54 5.80
CA THR A 220 -0.80 11.14 4.43
C THR A 220 -2.00 10.60 3.67
N PHE A 221 -2.75 9.69 4.30
CA PHE A 221 -3.84 8.96 3.65
C PHE A 221 -5.22 9.43 4.13
N THR A 222 -6.20 9.31 3.24
CA THR A 222 -7.60 9.16 3.66
C THR A 222 -7.83 7.72 4.16
N LEU A 223 -8.91 7.51 4.92
CA LEU A 223 -9.23 6.16 5.41
C LEU A 223 -9.38 5.17 4.25
N GLY A 224 -10.12 5.53 3.20
CA GLY A 224 -10.32 4.69 2.02
C GLY A 224 -9.04 4.41 1.22
N GLU A 225 -8.15 5.39 1.08
CA GLU A 225 -6.82 5.16 0.47
C GLU A 225 -6.01 4.15 1.29
N ALA A 226 -5.98 4.29 2.61
CA ALA A 226 -5.29 3.36 3.50
C ALA A 226 -5.90 1.95 3.42
N MET A 227 -7.23 1.83 3.35
CA MET A 227 -7.91 0.55 3.15
C MET A 227 -7.48 -0.13 1.86
N ILE A 228 -7.49 0.57 0.72
CA ILE A 228 -7.10 0.02 -0.58
C ILE A 228 -5.67 -0.50 -0.55
N ILE A 229 -4.75 0.30 0.00
CA ILE A 229 -3.33 -0.05 0.06
C ILE A 229 -3.14 -1.26 0.99
N ALA A 230 -3.75 -1.27 2.17
CA ALA A 230 -3.63 -2.36 3.13
C ALA A 230 -4.23 -3.68 2.58
N GLN A 231 -5.42 -3.63 1.96
CA GLN A 231 -6.03 -4.81 1.34
C GLN A 231 -5.16 -5.36 0.22
N THR A 232 -4.69 -4.50 -0.69
CA THR A 232 -3.84 -4.90 -1.81
C THR A 232 -2.52 -5.50 -1.32
N PHE A 233 -1.90 -4.88 -0.32
CA PHE A 233 -0.64 -5.36 0.25
C PHE A 233 -0.79 -6.74 0.90
N VAL A 234 -1.85 -6.96 1.69
CA VAL A 234 -2.11 -8.25 2.33
C VAL A 234 -2.37 -9.33 1.30
N LEU A 235 -3.30 -9.11 0.36
CA LEU A 235 -3.61 -10.10 -0.67
C LEU A 235 -2.39 -10.43 -1.52
N PHE A 236 -1.61 -9.43 -1.92
CA PHE A 236 -0.37 -9.63 -2.66
C PHE A 236 0.68 -10.42 -1.88
N SER A 237 0.82 -10.16 -0.57
CA SER A 237 1.77 -10.88 0.30
C SER A 237 1.35 -12.33 0.52
N VAL A 238 0.07 -12.57 0.76
CA VAL A 238 -0.50 -13.91 0.93
C VAL A 238 -0.37 -14.73 -0.34
N ASP A 239 -0.70 -14.16 -1.50
CA ASP A 239 -0.54 -14.82 -2.81
C ASP A 239 0.93 -15.15 -3.12
N SER A 240 1.84 -14.23 -2.80
CA SER A 240 3.29 -14.45 -2.96
C SER A 240 3.79 -15.57 -2.06
N TRP A 241 3.28 -15.65 -0.82
CA TRP A 241 3.62 -16.71 0.13
C TRP A 241 3.13 -18.08 -0.34
N PHE A 242 1.89 -18.18 -0.85
CA PHE A 242 1.37 -19.42 -1.41
C PHE A 242 2.16 -19.87 -2.64
N THR A 243 2.45 -18.95 -3.56
CA THR A 243 3.25 -19.23 -4.75
C THR A 243 4.66 -19.70 -4.38
N LEU A 244 5.29 -19.05 -3.40
CA LEU A 244 6.60 -19.44 -2.88
C LEU A 244 6.59 -20.85 -2.30
N ARG A 245 5.63 -21.15 -1.42
CA ARG A 245 5.50 -22.46 -0.77
C ARG A 245 5.29 -23.58 -1.79
N GLY A 246 4.41 -23.38 -2.77
CA GLY A 246 4.14 -24.38 -3.81
C GLY A 246 5.39 -24.74 -4.61
N LYS A 247 6.24 -23.76 -4.94
CA LYS A 247 7.53 -24.01 -5.62
C LYS A 247 8.59 -24.59 -4.69
N LEU A 248 8.61 -24.16 -3.42
CA LEU A 248 9.59 -24.61 -2.44
C LEU A 248 9.40 -26.09 -2.09
N HIS A 249 8.17 -26.61 -2.10
CA HIS A 249 7.87 -28.03 -1.86
C HIS A 249 8.71 -28.98 -2.75
N TYR A 250 8.97 -28.60 -4.00
CA TYR A 250 9.80 -29.40 -4.92
C TYR A 250 11.26 -29.51 -4.48
N ILE A 251 11.78 -28.55 -3.71
CA ILE A 251 13.15 -28.56 -3.18
C ILE A 251 13.17 -29.11 -1.75
N MET A 252 12.16 -28.77 -0.96
CA MET A 252 12.04 -29.13 0.45
C MET A 252 10.68 -29.78 0.70
N PRO A 253 10.56 -31.12 0.54
CA PRO A 253 9.30 -31.84 0.72
C PRO A 253 8.71 -31.73 2.14
N SER A 254 9.52 -31.33 3.13
CA SER A 254 9.08 -31.05 4.50
C SER A 254 8.14 -29.85 4.60
N VAL A 255 8.19 -28.94 3.64
CA VAL A 255 7.21 -27.87 3.47
C VAL A 255 6.02 -28.53 2.79
N GLY A 256 4.94 -28.82 3.53
CA GLY A 256 3.79 -29.58 3.03
C GLY A 256 3.29 -29.10 1.66
N TYR A 257 2.80 -30.03 0.84
CA TYR A 257 2.25 -29.72 -0.47
C TYR A 257 0.95 -28.94 -0.30
N LEU A 258 0.90 -27.74 -0.89
CA LEU A 258 -0.34 -27.01 -1.07
C LEU A 258 -0.55 -26.81 -2.56
N THR A 259 -1.73 -27.16 -3.05
CA THR A 259 -2.18 -26.91 -4.42
C THR A 259 -2.26 -25.39 -4.66
N SER A 260 -1.12 -24.77 -4.99
CA SER A 260 -1.08 -23.37 -5.40
C SER A 260 -1.45 -23.28 -6.89
N VAL A 261 -2.37 -22.39 -7.24
CA VAL A 261 -2.74 -22.19 -8.64
C VAL A 261 -1.53 -21.65 -9.41
N THR A 262 -1.32 -22.18 -10.62
CA THR A 262 -0.23 -21.71 -11.48
C THR A 262 -0.46 -20.25 -11.86
N ARG A 263 0.32 -19.35 -11.24
CA ARG A 263 0.31 -17.92 -11.57
C ARG A 263 0.98 -17.65 -12.90
N SER A 264 0.55 -16.56 -13.54
CA SER A 264 1.25 -16.07 -14.72
C SER A 264 2.69 -15.70 -14.37
N VAL A 265 3.62 -15.96 -15.29
CA VAL A 265 5.03 -15.59 -15.11
C VAL A 265 5.19 -14.09 -14.84
N PHE A 266 4.27 -13.26 -15.34
CA PHE A 266 4.26 -11.81 -15.12
C PHE A 266 3.91 -11.43 -13.68
N THR A 267 2.98 -12.15 -13.05
CA THR A 267 2.63 -11.97 -11.63
C THR A 267 3.82 -12.34 -10.75
N VAL A 268 4.47 -13.46 -11.07
CA VAL A 268 5.69 -13.93 -10.38
C VAL A 268 6.80 -12.88 -10.45
N TRP A 269 7.05 -12.28 -11.62
CA TRP A 269 8.01 -11.19 -11.75
C TRP A 269 7.66 -9.99 -10.89
N LEU A 270 6.37 -9.60 -10.84
CA LEU A 270 5.92 -8.49 -9.99
C LEU A 270 6.22 -8.78 -8.51
N GLN A 271 5.90 -10.00 -8.03
CA GLN A 271 6.19 -10.43 -6.65
C GLN A 271 7.69 -10.33 -6.33
N ILE A 272 8.55 -10.92 -7.17
CA ILE A 272 10.01 -10.89 -7.00
C ILE A 272 10.54 -9.46 -6.99
N LEU A 273 10.08 -8.60 -7.91
CA LEU A 273 10.57 -7.22 -8.01
C LEU A 273 10.17 -6.39 -6.80
N VAL A 274 8.91 -6.48 -6.36
CA VAL A 274 8.40 -5.69 -5.22
C VAL A 274 9.08 -6.12 -3.93
N PHE A 275 9.00 -7.40 -3.56
CA PHE A 275 9.63 -7.88 -2.33
C PHE A 275 11.15 -7.82 -2.39
N GLY A 276 11.73 -8.10 -3.56
CA GLY A 276 13.17 -8.00 -3.76
C GLY A 276 13.70 -6.58 -3.58
N SER A 277 12.98 -5.57 -4.07
CA SER A 277 13.34 -4.17 -3.88
C SER A 277 13.28 -3.75 -2.41
N ALA A 278 12.23 -4.15 -1.68
CA ALA A 278 12.09 -3.88 -0.26
C ALA A 278 13.19 -4.58 0.57
N LEU A 279 13.48 -5.85 0.25
CA LEU A 279 14.52 -6.63 0.91
C LEU A 279 15.91 -6.05 0.66
N THR A 280 16.18 -5.60 -0.56
CA THR A 280 17.44 -4.92 -0.90
C THR A 280 17.58 -3.62 -0.11
N GLY A 281 16.50 -2.83 -0.02
CA GLY A 281 16.47 -1.63 0.83
C GLY A 281 16.74 -1.93 2.30
N TYR A 282 16.24 -3.07 2.81
CA TYR A 282 16.53 -3.55 4.16
C TYR A 282 18.01 -3.93 4.35
N PHE A 283 18.61 -4.73 3.48
CA PHE A 283 20.03 -5.07 3.64
C PHE A 283 20.97 -3.87 3.49
N LEU A 284 20.55 -2.83 2.78
CA LEU A 284 21.28 -1.56 2.70
C LEU A 284 21.10 -0.67 3.95
N LEU A 285 20.28 -1.07 4.94
CA LEU A 285 20.08 -0.28 6.17
C LEU A 285 21.42 0.15 6.82
N PRO A 286 22.40 -0.74 7.04
CA PRO A 286 23.66 -0.38 7.71
C PRO A 286 24.56 0.50 6.85
N VAL A 287 24.56 0.28 5.53
CA VAL A 287 25.36 1.08 4.59
C VAL A 287 24.86 2.52 4.55
N PHE A 288 23.54 2.73 4.52
CA PHE A 288 22.98 4.08 4.59
C PHE A 288 23.33 4.78 5.91
N TYR A 289 23.29 4.07 7.03
CA TYR A 289 23.71 4.62 8.33
C TYR A 289 25.20 5.01 8.37
N TYR A 290 26.06 4.16 7.80
CA TYR A 290 27.48 4.42 7.66
C TYR A 290 27.74 5.68 6.82
N LEU A 291 27.17 5.74 5.60
CA LEU A 291 27.32 6.86 4.67
C LEU A 291 26.86 8.22 5.21
N THR A 292 25.94 8.23 6.17
CA THR A 292 25.42 9.47 6.76
C THR A 292 26.24 9.98 7.94
N THR A 293 27.04 9.13 8.56
CA THR A 293 27.84 9.50 9.75
C THR A 293 29.18 10.12 9.35
N ILE A 294 29.63 9.80 8.14
CA ILE A 294 30.99 10.07 7.68
C ILE A 294 31.06 11.41 6.96
N SER A 295 32.13 12.14 7.22
CA SER A 295 32.46 13.38 6.50
C SER A 295 33.71 13.24 5.62
N ASP A 296 34.56 12.25 5.87
CA ASP A 296 35.82 12.07 5.16
C ASP A 296 35.65 11.44 3.77
N GLN A 297 36.35 12.00 2.78
CA GLN A 297 36.21 11.62 1.38
C GLN A 297 36.65 10.16 1.13
N PHE A 298 37.67 9.66 1.82
CA PHE A 298 38.13 8.26 1.70
C PHE A 298 37.08 7.28 2.24
N GLU A 299 36.51 7.56 3.40
CA GLU A 299 35.47 6.72 4.01
C GLU A 299 34.15 6.75 3.21
N LEU A 300 33.86 7.86 2.52
CA LEU A 300 32.74 7.93 1.58
C LEU A 300 32.92 6.95 0.40
N TRP A 301 34.13 6.83 -0.15
CA TRP A 301 34.42 5.84 -1.18
C TRP A 301 34.22 4.41 -0.68
N VAL A 302 34.63 4.10 0.56
CA VAL A 302 34.38 2.81 1.20
C VAL A 302 32.89 2.52 1.31
N GLY A 303 32.08 3.51 1.73
CA GLY A 303 30.63 3.36 1.81
C GLY A 303 29.95 3.16 0.45
N VAL A 304 30.43 3.82 -0.60
CA VAL A 304 29.94 3.63 -1.98
C VAL A 304 30.29 2.23 -2.50
N ILE A 305 31.51 1.75 -2.25
CA ILE A 305 31.90 0.38 -2.60
C ILE A 305 31.03 -0.63 -1.84
N ALA A 306 30.85 -0.42 -0.53
CA ALA A 306 29.99 -1.27 0.31
C ALA A 306 28.55 -1.31 -0.22
N PHE A 307 28.01 -0.19 -0.70
CA PHE A 307 26.69 -0.12 -1.33
C PHE A 307 26.57 -1.07 -2.53
N TYR A 308 27.51 -1.02 -3.48
CA TYR A 308 27.50 -1.90 -4.65
C TYR A 308 27.75 -3.36 -4.30
N VAL A 309 28.65 -3.63 -3.34
CA VAL A 309 28.93 -4.99 -2.86
C VAL A 309 27.69 -5.60 -2.20
N VAL A 310 26.99 -4.87 -1.32
CA VAL A 310 25.75 -5.36 -0.69
C VAL A 310 24.66 -5.62 -1.72
N ILE A 311 24.46 -4.72 -2.70
CA ILE A 311 23.52 -4.96 -3.80
C ILE A 311 23.86 -6.24 -4.56
N LEU A 312 25.13 -6.42 -4.92
CA LEU A 312 25.60 -7.61 -5.63
C LEU A 312 25.37 -8.88 -4.80
N LEU A 313 25.69 -8.85 -3.50
CA LEU A 313 25.50 -9.98 -2.60
C LEU A 313 24.01 -10.33 -2.43
N VAL A 314 23.14 -9.34 -2.23
CA VAL A 314 21.69 -9.56 -2.14
C VAL A 314 21.15 -10.13 -3.44
N PHE A 315 21.60 -9.61 -4.58
CA PHE A 315 21.22 -10.13 -5.88
C PHE A 315 21.64 -11.59 -6.05
N MET A 316 22.91 -11.92 -5.78
CA MET A 316 23.44 -13.28 -5.99
C MET A 316 22.95 -14.30 -4.97
N ALA A 317 22.84 -13.92 -3.70
CA ALA A 317 22.51 -14.85 -2.62
C ALA A 317 21.00 -15.02 -2.42
N ILE A 318 20.18 -14.03 -2.81
CA ILE A 318 18.74 -14.04 -2.52
C ILE A 318 17.90 -13.89 -3.78
N LEU A 319 18.03 -12.78 -4.52
CA LEU A 319 17.12 -12.48 -5.64
C LEU A 319 17.27 -13.47 -6.80
N LEU A 320 18.50 -13.84 -7.14
CA LEU A 320 18.80 -14.76 -8.22
C LEU A 320 18.30 -16.18 -7.89
N PRO A 321 18.62 -16.80 -6.73
CA PRO A 321 18.04 -18.10 -6.35
C PRO A 321 16.51 -18.07 -6.25
N TRP A 322 15.93 -17.00 -5.69
CA TRP A 322 14.49 -16.88 -5.58
C TRP A 322 13.81 -16.81 -6.95
N SER A 323 14.33 -16.00 -7.87
CA SER A 323 13.78 -15.90 -9.22
C SER A 323 13.97 -17.20 -10.03
N MET A 324 15.10 -17.90 -9.86
CA MET A 324 15.30 -19.24 -10.44
C MET A 324 14.25 -20.24 -9.94
N LEU A 325 14.03 -20.28 -8.62
CA LEU A 325 13.01 -21.14 -8.01
C LEU A 325 11.62 -20.87 -8.58
N MET A 326 11.25 -19.59 -8.64
CA MET A 326 9.94 -19.16 -9.13
C MET A 326 9.73 -19.45 -10.63
N LEU A 327 10.79 -19.37 -11.44
CA LEU A 327 10.77 -19.66 -12.88
C LEU A 327 11.01 -21.15 -13.21
N GLY A 328 11.06 -22.03 -12.21
CA GLY A 328 11.27 -23.47 -12.43
C GLY A 328 12.68 -23.84 -12.92
N GLY A 329 13.69 -23.11 -12.45
CA GLY A 329 15.10 -23.35 -12.73
C GLY A 329 15.66 -22.62 -13.96
N GLN A 330 14.85 -21.81 -14.65
CA GLN A 330 15.32 -21.02 -15.78
C GLN A 330 16.07 -19.77 -15.33
N ASN A 331 17.15 -19.43 -16.05
CA ASN A 331 17.89 -18.20 -15.78
C ASN A 331 17.01 -16.96 -16.02
N PRO A 332 16.76 -16.10 -15.01
CA PRO A 332 15.83 -14.99 -15.09
C PRO A 332 16.31 -13.90 -16.06
N ILE A 333 17.61 -13.65 -16.12
CA ILE A 333 18.20 -12.68 -17.05
C ILE A 333 18.07 -13.21 -18.48
N GLY A 334 18.40 -14.48 -18.69
CA GLY A 334 18.25 -15.16 -19.99
C GLY A 334 16.80 -15.15 -20.47
N TRP A 335 15.87 -15.48 -19.58
CA TRP A 335 14.43 -15.43 -19.86
C TRP A 335 13.98 -14.02 -20.25
N MET A 336 14.39 -12.99 -19.50
CA MET A 336 14.02 -11.60 -19.79
C MET A 336 14.53 -11.13 -21.16
N MET A 337 15.80 -11.42 -21.47
CA MET A 337 16.41 -11.05 -22.75
C MET A 337 15.71 -11.74 -23.92
N GLN A 338 15.44 -13.04 -23.78
CA GLN A 338 14.66 -13.79 -24.77
C GLN A 338 13.25 -13.19 -24.92
N PHE A 339 12.56 -12.92 -23.82
CA PHE A 339 11.21 -12.37 -23.82
C PHE A 339 11.09 -11.05 -24.59
N VAL A 340 12.08 -10.14 -24.40
CA VAL A 340 12.12 -8.82 -25.07
C VAL A 340 12.50 -8.96 -26.54
N ILE A 341 13.50 -9.78 -26.88
CA ILE A 341 14.05 -9.88 -28.24
C ILE A 341 13.17 -10.73 -29.17
N TYR A 342 12.40 -11.67 -28.61
CA TYR A 342 11.63 -12.65 -29.38
C TYR A 342 10.58 -12.02 -30.31
N SER A 343 9.87 -10.99 -29.86
CA SER A 343 8.85 -10.30 -30.67
C SER A 343 9.42 -9.02 -31.29
N LYS A 344 9.24 -8.84 -32.60
CA LYS A 344 9.59 -7.59 -33.29
C LYS A 344 8.89 -6.39 -32.62
N THR A 345 7.61 -6.54 -32.28
CA THR A 345 6.82 -5.51 -31.61
C THR A 345 7.43 -5.14 -30.26
N ARG A 346 7.77 -6.12 -29.41
CA ARG A 346 8.41 -5.88 -28.12
C ARG A 346 9.74 -5.16 -28.28
N LYS A 347 10.59 -5.63 -29.18
CA LYS A 347 11.89 -5.01 -29.46
C LYS A 347 11.77 -3.54 -29.86
N TYR A 348 10.90 -3.22 -30.83
CA TYR A 348 10.71 -1.84 -31.28
C TYR A 348 10.04 -0.97 -30.22
N LEU A 349 9.08 -1.52 -29.47
CA LEU A 349 8.43 -0.81 -28.37
C LEU A 349 9.40 -0.50 -27.22
N THR A 350 10.27 -1.45 -26.86
CA THR A 350 11.35 -1.22 -25.88
C THR A 350 12.32 -0.15 -26.38
N LEU A 351 12.72 -0.17 -27.65
CA LEU A 351 13.59 0.86 -28.22
C LEU A 351 12.92 2.24 -28.19
N TYR A 352 11.65 2.32 -28.56
CA TYR A 352 10.84 3.54 -28.46
C TYR A 352 10.80 4.06 -27.01
N TRP A 353 10.55 3.19 -26.03
CA TRP A 353 10.56 3.58 -24.62
C TRP A 353 11.92 4.07 -24.15
N LEU A 354 13.03 3.50 -24.62
CA LEU A 354 14.37 4.02 -24.32
C LEU A 354 14.53 5.47 -24.81
N VAL A 355 14.09 5.77 -26.04
CA VAL A 355 14.10 7.14 -26.58
C VAL A 355 13.24 8.07 -25.73
N VAL A 356 12.05 7.62 -25.33
CA VAL A 356 11.13 8.41 -24.49
C VAL A 356 11.73 8.68 -23.10
N VAL A 357 12.37 7.69 -22.47
CA VAL A 357 13.07 7.86 -21.18
C VAL A 357 14.24 8.83 -21.32
N MET A 358 15.04 8.72 -22.39
CA MET A 358 16.13 9.68 -22.64
C MET A 358 15.60 11.10 -22.83
N LEU A 359 14.52 11.27 -23.59
CA LEU A 359 13.85 12.57 -23.73
C LEU A 359 13.37 13.10 -22.37
N SER A 360 12.83 12.23 -21.51
CA SER A 360 12.39 12.58 -20.16
C SER A 360 13.54 13.14 -19.32
N ILE A 361 14.68 12.45 -19.34
CA ILE A 361 15.88 12.86 -18.62
C ILE A 361 16.37 14.21 -19.14
N CYS A 362 16.42 14.39 -20.47
CA CYS A 362 16.78 15.67 -21.09
C CYS A 362 15.84 16.81 -20.66
N VAL A 363 14.52 16.58 -20.64
CA VAL A 363 13.53 17.57 -20.18
C VAL A 363 13.74 17.91 -18.72
N VAL A 364 14.01 16.93 -17.86
CA VAL A 364 14.26 17.16 -16.42
C VAL A 364 15.56 17.94 -16.21
N ILE A 365 16.64 17.59 -16.91
CA ILE A 365 17.92 18.31 -16.82
C ILE A 365 17.76 19.75 -17.31
N TRP A 366 17.17 19.93 -18.49
CA TRP A 366 16.89 21.25 -19.05
C TRP A 366 16.07 22.10 -18.09
N ARG A 367 15.01 21.51 -17.50
CA ARG A 367 14.15 22.20 -16.55
C ARG A 367 14.88 22.55 -15.26
N ASN A 368 15.70 21.66 -14.72
CA ASN A 368 16.48 21.92 -13.51
C ASN A 368 17.60 22.95 -13.73
N SER A 369 18.14 23.04 -14.96
CA SER A 369 19.16 24.01 -15.34
C SER A 369 18.62 25.40 -15.69
N SER A 370 17.31 25.52 -15.96
CA SER A 370 16.69 26.79 -16.33
C SER A 370 16.54 27.72 -15.12
N ILE A 371 17.07 28.94 -15.23
CA ILE A 371 17.08 29.97 -14.16
C ILE A 371 15.65 30.42 -13.77
N ASP A 372 14.68 30.25 -14.67
CA ASP A 372 13.27 30.59 -14.46
C ASP A 372 12.52 29.60 -13.57
N LYS A 373 12.83 29.66 -12.26
CA LYS A 373 12.11 28.99 -11.17
C LYS A 373 10.65 29.46 -11.01
N LEU A 374 10.24 30.49 -11.77
CA LEU A 374 8.94 31.17 -11.68
C LEU A 374 7.82 30.55 -12.54
N GLN A 375 8.11 29.61 -13.45
CA GLN A 375 7.01 28.99 -14.21
C GLN A 375 6.10 28.13 -13.32
N PRO A 376 4.77 28.19 -13.53
CA PRO A 376 3.81 27.50 -12.69
C PRO A 376 3.95 25.98 -12.77
N ARG A 377 3.83 25.33 -11.60
CA ARG A 377 3.90 23.87 -11.37
C ARG A 377 2.98 23.04 -12.29
N THR A 378 2.02 23.67 -12.94
CA THR A 378 1.05 23.07 -13.87
C THR A 378 1.66 22.66 -15.21
N VAL A 379 2.61 23.41 -15.76
CA VAL A 379 3.25 23.09 -17.06
C VAL A 379 4.12 21.85 -16.95
N VAL A 380 4.88 21.73 -15.86
CA VAL A 380 5.69 20.53 -15.55
C VAL A 380 4.81 19.29 -15.42
N ARG A 381 3.65 19.41 -14.74
CA ARG A 381 2.68 18.31 -14.65
C ARG A 381 2.18 17.86 -16.02
N LYS A 382 1.89 18.79 -16.94
CA LYS A 382 1.45 18.45 -18.31
C LYS A 382 2.50 17.64 -19.07
N TYR A 383 3.79 17.99 -18.95
CA TYR A 383 4.86 17.20 -19.57
C TYR A 383 4.95 15.78 -19.01
N PHE A 384 4.88 15.62 -17.69
CA PHE A 384 4.86 14.28 -17.09
C PHE A 384 3.61 13.48 -17.46
N HIS A 385 2.44 14.10 -17.57
CA HIS A 385 1.24 13.41 -18.04
C HIS A 385 1.36 12.97 -19.50
N LEU A 386 1.84 13.84 -20.38
CA LEU A 386 2.07 13.51 -21.79
C LEU A 386 3.08 12.38 -21.93
N LEU A 387 4.13 12.39 -21.11
CA LEU A 387 5.13 11.35 -21.05
C LEU A 387 4.54 10.01 -20.57
N SER A 388 3.74 10.03 -19.50
CA SER A 388 3.06 8.84 -19.01
C SER A 388 2.14 8.25 -20.08
N ILE A 389 1.38 9.09 -20.81
CA ILE A 389 0.56 8.64 -21.95
C ILE A 389 1.45 8.03 -23.04
N ALA A 390 2.56 8.68 -23.39
CA ALA A 390 3.49 8.21 -24.41
C ALA A 390 4.15 6.86 -24.06
N ILE A 391 4.29 6.52 -22.77
CA ILE A 391 4.79 5.22 -22.31
C ILE A 391 3.66 4.19 -22.23
N PHE A 392 2.59 4.49 -21.49
CA PHE A 392 1.55 3.53 -21.14
C PHE A 392 0.59 3.22 -22.29
N LEU A 393 0.15 4.23 -23.06
CA LEU A 393 -0.84 4.04 -24.11
C LEU A 393 -0.39 3.04 -25.20
N PRO A 394 0.79 3.21 -25.83
CA PRO A 394 1.27 2.25 -26.82
C PRO A 394 1.57 0.88 -26.19
N GLY A 395 2.02 0.87 -24.93
CA GLY A 395 2.25 -0.36 -24.19
C GLY A 395 1.00 -1.21 -24.01
N VAL A 396 -0.06 -0.61 -23.47
CA VAL A 396 -1.33 -1.29 -23.20
C VAL A 396 -2.02 -1.73 -24.50
N ILE A 397 -1.86 -0.98 -25.59
CA ILE A 397 -2.49 -1.32 -26.87
C ILE A 397 -1.75 -2.46 -27.57
N TRP A 398 -0.42 -2.40 -27.68
CA TRP A 398 0.34 -3.34 -28.50
C TRP A 398 0.91 -4.54 -27.74
N GLU A 399 1.44 -4.35 -26.53
CA GLU A 399 2.07 -5.41 -25.74
C GLU A 399 1.74 -5.27 -24.23
N PRO A 400 0.53 -5.67 -23.80
CA PRO A 400 0.11 -5.60 -22.39
C PRO A 400 1.04 -6.37 -21.44
N SER A 401 1.57 -7.52 -21.87
CA SER A 401 2.47 -8.35 -21.07
C SER A 401 3.81 -7.66 -20.80
N LEU A 402 4.40 -7.00 -21.80
CA LEU A 402 5.62 -6.22 -21.62
C LEU A 402 5.37 -5.03 -20.69
N THR A 403 4.23 -4.37 -20.88
CA THR A 403 3.80 -3.25 -20.03
C THR A 403 3.63 -3.65 -18.57
N HIS A 404 3.08 -4.84 -18.30
CA HIS A 404 2.93 -5.36 -16.94
C HIS A 404 4.29 -5.54 -16.23
N ILE A 405 5.28 -6.15 -16.91
CA ILE A 405 6.63 -6.30 -16.36
C ILE A 405 7.26 -4.92 -16.13
N ALA A 406 7.19 -4.03 -17.12
CA ALA A 406 7.79 -2.70 -17.04
C ALA A 406 7.17 -1.85 -15.92
N SER A 407 5.84 -1.89 -15.75
CA SER A 407 5.16 -1.22 -14.63
C SER A 407 5.52 -1.82 -13.29
N GLY A 408 5.69 -3.14 -13.20
CA GLY A 408 6.17 -3.82 -11.99
C GLY A 408 7.59 -3.40 -11.62
N ALA A 409 8.49 -3.30 -12.61
CA ALA A 409 9.85 -2.82 -12.42
C ALA A 409 9.89 -1.35 -11.99
N ALA A 410 9.07 -0.49 -12.61
CA ALA A 410 8.95 0.91 -12.20
C ALA A 410 8.41 1.03 -10.77
N PHE A 411 7.41 0.25 -10.41
CA PHE A 411 6.86 0.22 -9.05
C PHE A 411 7.91 -0.26 -8.02
N ALA A 412 8.66 -1.32 -8.32
CA ALA A 412 9.77 -1.78 -7.49
C ALA A 412 10.88 -0.73 -7.34
N ALA A 413 11.19 0.02 -8.41
CA ALA A 413 12.13 1.14 -8.33
C ALA A 413 11.60 2.25 -7.40
N PHE A 414 10.30 2.57 -7.45
CA PHE A 414 9.70 3.52 -6.51
C PHE A 414 9.73 3.02 -5.07
N VAL A 415 9.42 1.75 -4.82
CA VAL A 415 9.54 1.14 -3.50
C VAL A 415 10.98 1.28 -3.00
N PHE A 416 11.96 0.89 -3.82
CA PHE A 416 13.38 1.02 -3.48
C PHE A 416 13.75 2.48 -3.16
N LEU A 417 13.44 3.43 -4.04
CA LEU A 417 13.77 4.84 -3.84
C LEU A 417 13.12 5.42 -2.58
N GLU A 418 11.87 5.03 -2.28
CA GLU A 418 11.20 5.46 -1.05
C GLU A 418 11.88 4.86 0.19
N THR A 419 12.33 3.60 0.15
CA THR A 419 13.13 3.03 1.23
C THR A 419 14.43 3.80 1.46
N VAL A 420 15.10 4.27 0.39
CA VAL A 420 16.29 5.11 0.51
C VAL A 420 15.94 6.48 1.11
N LYS A 421 14.88 7.12 0.60
CA LYS A 421 14.47 8.47 1.00
C LYS A 421 13.99 8.55 2.45
N ALA A 422 13.05 7.69 2.85
CA ALA A 422 12.51 7.67 4.21
C ALA A 422 13.62 7.54 5.27
N ARG A 423 14.72 6.87 4.89
CA ARG A 423 15.85 6.59 5.76
C ARG A 423 16.83 7.74 5.82
N LYS A 424 17.03 8.47 4.73
CA LYS A 424 17.75 9.76 4.75
C LYS A 424 17.05 10.76 5.68
N GLU A 425 15.73 10.88 5.57
CA GLU A 425 14.95 11.84 6.35
C GLU A 425 14.88 11.47 7.84
N SER A 426 14.61 10.20 8.17
CA SER A 426 14.62 9.72 9.56
C SER A 426 15.98 9.89 10.22
N LEU A 427 17.06 9.79 9.46
CA LEU A 427 18.41 9.89 9.98
C LEU A 427 18.86 11.35 10.17
N HIS A 428 18.45 12.27 9.28
CA HIS A 428 18.58 13.72 9.53
C HIS A 428 17.88 14.14 10.83
N VAL A 429 16.66 13.65 11.08
CA VAL A 429 15.93 13.94 12.33
C VAL A 429 16.65 13.36 13.55
N SER A 430 17.27 12.19 13.44
CA SER A 430 18.04 11.57 14.52
C SER A 430 19.35 12.33 14.81
N LEU A 431 20.07 12.76 13.77
CA LEU A 431 21.28 13.56 13.90
C LEU A 431 20.97 14.94 14.46
N ASP A 432 19.91 15.62 14.00
CA ASP A 432 19.49 16.91 14.57
C ASP A 432 19.15 16.77 16.05
N ARG A 433 18.46 15.70 16.47
CA ARG A 433 18.19 15.45 17.89
C ARG A 433 19.47 15.18 18.70
N GLN A 434 20.44 14.45 18.17
CA GLN A 434 21.72 14.20 18.84
C GLN A 434 22.62 15.45 18.88
N CYS A 435 22.63 16.26 17.81
CA CYS A 435 23.31 17.55 17.77
C CYS A 435 22.67 18.55 18.74
N ILE A 436 21.34 18.59 18.87
CA ILE A 436 20.66 19.41 19.89
C ILE A 436 21.05 18.97 21.32
N ILE A 437 21.30 17.68 21.55
CA ILE A 437 21.75 17.17 22.86
C ILE A 437 23.25 17.44 23.11
N LEU A 438 24.07 17.55 22.06
CA LEU A 438 25.51 17.85 22.17
C LEU A 438 25.84 19.36 22.13
N TYR A 439 24.92 20.23 21.71
CA TYR A 439 25.10 21.69 21.62
C TYR A 439 24.36 22.50 22.72
N THR A 440 24.18 21.95 23.91
CA THR A 440 23.87 22.78 25.10
C THR A 440 25.06 22.88 26.06
N PRO A 441 26.07 23.72 25.78
CA PRO A 441 26.96 24.27 26.80
C PRO A 441 26.47 25.66 27.27
N TYR A 442 25.16 25.92 27.24
CA TYR A 442 24.61 27.10 27.94
C TYR A 442 23.99 26.66 29.25
N LYS A 443 24.75 26.97 30.30
CA LYS A 443 24.29 27.10 31.68
C LYS A 443 23.07 28.03 31.69
N ILE A 444 21.87 27.47 31.57
CA ILE A 444 20.62 28.20 31.78
C ILE A 444 20.61 28.59 33.26
N THR A 445 21.07 29.80 33.54
CA THR A 445 20.96 30.40 34.87
C THR A 445 19.58 31.03 34.92
N ILE A 446 18.59 30.26 35.38
CA ILE A 446 17.23 30.76 35.58
C ILE A 446 17.30 31.81 36.70
N THR A 447 17.34 33.08 36.30
CA THR A 447 17.29 34.25 37.19
C THR A 447 15.93 34.91 37.06
N SER A 448 14.86 34.19 37.40
CA SER A 448 13.55 34.78 37.71
C SER A 448 12.57 33.67 38.05
N LYS A 449 11.90 33.80 39.20
CA LYS A 449 10.93 32.84 39.72
C LYS A 449 9.58 32.85 38.98
N ASN A 450 9.45 33.62 37.90
CA ASN A 450 8.15 33.95 37.29
C ASN A 450 7.87 33.35 35.89
N GLU A 451 8.78 32.61 35.26
CA GLU A 451 8.52 32.01 33.94
C GLU A 451 8.23 30.49 33.97
N MET A 452 7.75 29.96 35.09
CA MET A 452 7.50 28.52 35.25
C MET A 452 6.07 28.08 34.88
N ASN A 453 5.21 28.98 34.40
CA ASN A 453 3.79 28.69 34.14
C ASN A 453 3.40 28.57 32.66
N GLN A 454 4.34 28.52 31.71
CA GLN A 454 4.03 28.36 30.28
C GLN A 454 4.69 27.18 29.56
N LEU A 455 5.52 26.37 30.25
CA LEU A 455 6.05 25.13 29.70
C LEU A 455 5.28 23.94 30.26
N ASP A 456 4.11 23.72 29.68
CA ASP A 456 3.20 22.64 30.05
C ASP A 456 3.64 21.31 29.43
N ARG A 457 3.95 20.36 30.33
CA ARG A 457 3.78 18.90 30.25
C ARG A 457 3.69 18.23 28.88
N GLN A 458 4.82 18.01 28.21
CA GLN A 458 4.94 16.84 27.33
C GLN A 458 6.41 16.46 27.14
N TYR A 459 6.71 15.19 27.37
CA TYR A 459 8.00 14.50 27.17
C TYR A 459 9.07 14.68 28.26
N ILE A 460 8.91 13.95 29.37
CA ILE A 460 10.05 13.43 30.13
C ILE A 460 9.81 11.94 30.38
N ILE A 461 10.37 11.09 29.51
CA ILE A 461 10.66 9.68 29.82
C ILE A 461 12.18 9.59 29.85
N LEU A 462 12.75 9.61 31.05
CA LEU A 462 14.17 9.41 31.29
C LEU A 462 14.39 7.92 31.61
N PHE A 463 15.12 7.23 30.74
CA PHE A 463 15.68 5.91 31.03
C PHE A 463 17.03 6.08 31.75
N ALA A 464 17.17 5.33 32.85
CA ALA A 464 18.38 4.94 33.60
C ALA A 464 18.99 5.89 34.65
N PRO A 465 19.57 5.32 35.74
CA PRO A 465 19.78 6.02 37.01
C PRO A 465 21.22 6.54 37.12
N CYS A 466 21.38 7.85 37.23
CA CYS A 466 22.64 8.43 37.68
C CYS A 466 22.35 9.32 38.90
N LYS A 467 22.93 8.97 40.04
CA LYS A 467 22.86 9.70 41.32
C LYS A 467 23.20 11.18 41.09
N ILE A 468 22.22 12.07 41.22
CA ILE A 468 22.46 13.51 41.28
C ILE A 468 22.76 13.85 42.74
N MET A 469 24.00 14.27 43.00
CA MET A 469 24.44 14.79 44.30
C MET A 469 24.14 16.29 44.31
N ILE A 470 23.18 16.73 45.14
CA ILE A 470 22.83 18.14 45.30
C ILE A 470 23.70 18.70 46.43
N THR A 471 24.68 19.55 46.10
CA THR A 471 25.41 20.37 47.08
C THR A 471 24.80 21.78 47.12
N THR A 472 24.09 22.12 48.18
CA THR A 472 23.65 23.49 48.47
C THR A 472 24.81 24.28 49.06
N LYS A 473 25.30 25.30 48.36
CA LYS A 473 26.30 26.25 48.87
C LYS A 473 25.56 27.48 49.40
N GLU A 474 25.47 27.62 50.72
CA GLU A 474 25.01 28.86 51.36
C GLU A 474 26.01 29.99 51.06
N MET A 475 25.54 31.08 50.46
CA MET A 475 26.34 32.30 50.30
C MET A 475 26.12 33.22 51.51
N GLY A 476 27.23 33.52 52.17
CA GLY A 476 27.31 34.40 53.32
C GLY A 476 26.88 35.83 53.03
N ARG A 477 26.23 36.39 54.05
CA ARG A 477 25.81 37.79 54.21
C ARG A 477 27.05 38.69 54.27
N VAL A 478 27.12 39.69 53.40
CA VAL A 478 28.10 40.78 53.49
C VAL A 478 27.35 42.01 54.01
N ASP A 479 27.64 42.38 55.26
CA ASP A 479 27.26 43.66 55.82
C ASP A 479 28.17 44.76 55.27
N GLY A 480 27.57 45.86 54.81
CA GLY A 480 28.26 47.03 54.28
C GLY A 480 27.43 48.27 54.54
N SER A 481 27.84 49.02 55.54
CA SER A 481 27.26 50.24 56.11
C SER A 481 27.28 51.44 55.15
N GLY A 482 26.25 52.29 55.27
CA GLY A 482 26.24 53.65 54.72
C GLY A 482 25.16 54.52 55.40
N PRO A 483 25.44 55.80 55.76
CA PRO A 483 24.67 56.54 56.77
C PRO A 483 23.68 57.56 56.20
N TYR A 484 22.66 57.89 57.00
CA TYR A 484 21.91 59.16 57.09
C TYR A 484 21.29 59.82 55.84
N GLY A 485 19.97 60.06 55.92
CA GLY A 485 19.44 61.41 55.64
C GLY A 485 18.17 61.53 54.79
N ARG A 486 17.03 61.63 55.51
CA ARG A 486 15.68 62.10 55.12
C ARG A 486 14.81 61.26 54.20
#